data_AF-A0A9P9QD37-F1
#
_entry.id   AF-A0A9P9QD37-F1
#
_cell.length_a   1.000
_cell.length_b   1.000
_cell.length_c   1.000
_cell.angle_alpha   90.00
_cell.angle_beta   90.00
_cell.angle_gamma   90.00
#
_symmetry.space_group_name_H-M   'P 1'
#
loop_
_entity.id
_entity.type
_entity.pdbx_description
1 polymer ?
#
loop_
_entity_poly.entity_id
_entity_poly.type
_entity_poly.pdbx_seq_one_letter_code
_entity_poly.pdbx_strand_id
1 'polypeptide(L)'
;MSDVAAAEAVSSPSSGSTFTVIDAAGDEMSISTHHMPQTPSPDHTQPQLQLKSKRYTPPKADSDTFPTQQAFLDSLQPMPLEQVDVEKRKCPICWKFFGEAPDPGFDNSEMPVKLRCHHVFGHKCLADIFGIPTSTSLQIQPLQYTLGRRGHLLGQKLAAYHAMHGAKFRDDLETFEHMLTVPHRERGTQVFSQYWWDTILQILHSHRGLSQITLMENAVVLDYEPLTAKKHQPTQPDPAIPPQYLNAASNLGQTMLDAAAGYGMDMQAIIHSEDMALTTAWSSSSSTSSQSTPAPGYVQLSNSQSIATAEIPLQIDKATSTTWEEALTGETNLDKLKALQKQKENAEQSDAAAAQKLEALKVQEAAMEEARKQEAQRAHAAMERRKHDIRTLLAHRLSDVFANYKGSQVQESEEVTSDSHARVIHASVSIHADDDFEKTTYAIAPPMMGPFYDDDGDSDNEETEDLANATIMILRTQCGGCCASLQDRALPTPKELTWRNSKNTPDSCPLCHKVLFKKAAGR
;
A
#
# COMPACT_ATOMS: atom_id res chain seq x y z
N MET A 1 12.50 -34.14 -75.24
CA MET A 1 11.16 -33.51 -75.17
C MET A 1 10.29 -34.42 -74.32
N SER A 2 10.08 -34.24 -73.02
CA SER A 2 10.50 -33.25 -72.01
C SER A 2 10.40 -34.01 -70.66
N ASP A 3 11.47 -34.15 -69.90
CA ASP A 3 11.95 -33.31 -68.79
C ASP A 3 11.04 -33.18 -67.55
N VAL A 4 11.55 -33.76 -66.43
CA VAL A 4 11.78 -33.16 -65.08
C VAL A 4 10.51 -32.70 -64.29
N ALA A 5 10.28 -33.01 -63.01
CA ALA A 5 11.19 -33.19 -61.87
C ALA A 5 10.57 -34.08 -60.78
N ALA A 6 11.42 -34.89 -60.14
CA ALA A 6 11.21 -35.46 -58.81
C ALA A 6 11.65 -34.44 -57.75
N ALA A 7 10.89 -34.30 -56.67
CA ALA A 7 11.30 -33.56 -55.48
C ALA A 7 11.77 -34.55 -54.40
N GLU A 8 13.04 -34.40 -54.03
CA GLU A 8 13.73 -35.15 -52.99
C GLU A 8 13.20 -34.77 -51.60
N ALA A 9 12.96 -35.79 -50.77
CA ALA A 9 12.73 -35.64 -49.35
C ALA A 9 14.09 -35.46 -48.65
N VAL A 10 14.34 -34.27 -48.11
CA VAL A 10 15.50 -33.99 -47.27
C VAL A 10 15.17 -34.37 -45.84
N SER A 11 15.81 -35.43 -45.36
CA SER A 11 15.80 -35.86 -43.97
C SER A 11 16.62 -34.90 -43.10
N SER A 12 16.00 -34.34 -42.06
CA SER A 12 16.69 -33.57 -41.03
C SER A 12 17.43 -34.52 -40.06
N PRO A 13 18.72 -34.30 -39.77
CA PRO A 13 19.40 -35.06 -38.72
C PRO A 13 19.00 -34.54 -37.34
N SER A 14 18.55 -35.47 -36.49
CA SER A 14 18.34 -35.25 -35.06
C SER A 14 19.69 -35.14 -34.35
N SER A 15 20.01 -33.96 -33.84
CA SER A 15 21.15 -33.77 -32.96
C SER A 15 20.77 -34.22 -31.54
N GLY A 16 21.09 -35.47 -31.22
CA GLY A 16 21.08 -35.98 -29.85
C GLY A 16 22.22 -35.37 -29.06
N SER A 17 21.88 -34.53 -28.07
CA SER A 17 22.84 -34.05 -27.08
C SER A 17 22.88 -35.05 -25.92
N THR A 18 23.93 -35.86 -25.90
CA THR A 18 24.32 -36.71 -24.78
C THR A 18 24.83 -35.86 -23.62
N PHE A 19 24.13 -35.91 -22.48
CA PHE A 19 24.57 -35.39 -21.20
C PHE A 19 25.73 -36.25 -20.67
N THR A 20 26.97 -35.74 -20.73
CA THR A 20 28.09 -36.26 -19.96
C THR A 20 28.13 -35.59 -18.59
N VAL A 21 27.89 -36.39 -17.56
CA VAL A 21 28.14 -36.05 -16.15
C VAL A 21 29.66 -35.99 -15.97
N ILE A 22 30.17 -34.81 -15.63
CA ILE A 22 31.56 -34.63 -15.19
C ILE A 22 31.49 -34.31 -13.70
N ASP A 23 31.92 -35.27 -12.89
CA ASP A 23 32.24 -35.09 -11.48
C ASP A 23 33.40 -34.09 -11.35
N ALA A 24 33.13 -32.97 -10.70
CA ALA A 24 34.14 -32.04 -10.24
C ALA A 24 34.07 -31.94 -8.71
N ALA A 25 34.92 -32.73 -8.06
CA ALA A 25 35.36 -32.49 -6.69
C ALA A 25 36.19 -31.19 -6.68
N GLY A 26 35.84 -30.24 -5.80
CA GLY A 26 36.51 -28.96 -5.71
C GLY A 26 36.28 -28.28 -4.37
N ASP A 27 37.21 -28.55 -3.45
CA ASP A 27 37.68 -27.77 -2.29
C ASP A 27 36.75 -26.72 -1.63
N GLU A 28 36.39 -27.03 -0.38
CA GLU A 28 35.96 -26.08 0.64
C GLU A 28 37.13 -25.15 1.04
N MET A 29 37.13 -23.90 0.57
CA MET A 29 37.91 -22.84 1.22
C MET A 29 37.06 -22.12 2.27
N SER A 30 37.27 -22.52 3.53
CA SER A 30 36.80 -21.81 4.72
C SER A 30 37.38 -20.38 4.76
N ILE A 31 36.53 -19.38 4.62
CA ILE A 31 36.88 -17.97 4.85
C ILE A 31 36.93 -17.74 6.36
N SER A 32 38.16 -17.65 6.87
CA SER A 32 38.46 -17.36 8.27
C SER A 32 38.21 -15.88 8.57
N THR A 33 37.10 -15.57 9.24
CA THR A 33 36.82 -14.25 9.82
C THR A 33 37.82 -13.91 10.93
N HIS A 34 38.78 -13.04 10.62
CA HIS A 34 39.68 -12.45 11.62
C HIS A 34 38.92 -11.43 12.48
N HIS A 35 38.65 -11.79 13.74
CA HIS A 35 38.28 -10.87 14.80
C HIS A 35 39.48 -9.98 15.15
N MET A 36 39.40 -8.68 14.86
CA MET A 36 40.29 -7.68 15.44
C MET A 36 39.75 -7.19 16.79
N PRO A 37 40.58 -7.09 17.84
CA PRO A 37 40.17 -6.51 19.11
C PRO A 37 40.04 -4.99 18.99
N GLN A 38 38.84 -4.48 19.30
CA GLN A 38 38.58 -3.05 19.43
C GLN A 38 39.16 -2.53 20.75
N THR A 39 40.11 -1.61 20.66
CA THR A 39 40.57 -0.79 21.79
C THR A 39 39.62 0.41 21.97
N PRO A 40 39.16 0.71 23.20
CA PRO A 40 38.34 1.88 23.46
C PRO A 40 39.19 3.16 23.37
N SER A 41 38.88 4.02 22.39
CA SER A 41 39.44 5.37 22.31
C SER A 41 38.64 6.36 23.19
N PRO A 42 39.32 7.32 23.84
CA PRO A 42 38.69 8.24 24.77
C PRO A 42 37.89 9.34 24.07
N ASP A 43 36.80 9.73 24.74
CA ASP A 43 35.85 10.77 24.38
C ASP A 43 36.53 12.11 24.03
N HIS A 44 36.49 12.45 22.74
CA HIS A 44 36.63 13.83 22.27
C HIS A 44 35.32 14.27 21.64
N THR A 45 34.41 14.73 22.49
CA THR A 45 33.20 15.47 22.13
C THR A 45 33.59 16.85 21.62
N GLN A 46 34.05 16.91 20.36
CA GLN A 46 34.10 18.17 19.63
C GLN A 46 32.70 18.44 19.06
N PRO A 47 32.09 19.62 19.32
CA PRO A 47 30.82 19.98 18.70
C PRO A 47 31.02 20.09 17.18
N GLN A 48 30.64 19.05 16.45
CA GLN A 48 30.52 19.11 15.00
C GLN A 48 29.47 20.17 14.66
N LEU A 49 29.95 21.29 14.11
CA LEU A 49 29.14 22.25 13.38
C LEU A 49 28.36 21.47 12.32
N GLN A 50 27.09 21.18 12.60
CA GLN A 50 26.17 20.62 11.61
C GLN A 50 26.03 21.66 10.50
N LEU A 51 26.85 21.51 9.46
CA LEU A 51 26.71 22.20 8.19
C LEU A 51 25.32 21.87 7.69
N LYS A 52 24.39 22.81 7.87
CA LYS A 52 23.03 22.72 7.35
C LYS A 52 23.15 22.41 5.86
N SER A 53 22.81 21.18 5.47
CA SER A 53 22.86 20.78 4.08
C SER A 53 21.96 21.74 3.30
N LYS A 54 22.52 22.39 2.28
CA LYS A 54 21.73 23.28 1.44
C LYS A 54 20.67 22.40 0.78
N ARG A 55 19.39 22.66 1.09
CA ARG A 55 18.26 21.97 0.48
C ARG A 55 18.45 22.02 -1.04
N TYR A 56 18.49 20.84 -1.65
CA TYR A 56 18.60 20.72 -3.10
C TYR A 56 17.49 21.54 -3.76
N THR A 57 17.86 22.42 -4.67
CA THR A 57 16.91 23.20 -5.45
C THR A 57 16.94 22.65 -6.86
N PRO A 58 15.83 22.10 -7.38
CA PRO A 58 15.80 21.52 -8.71
C PRO A 58 16.20 22.58 -9.76
N PRO A 59 16.98 22.19 -10.79
CA PRO A 59 17.33 23.04 -11.90
C PRO A 59 16.09 23.70 -12.51
N LYS A 60 16.18 25.00 -12.79
CA LYS A 60 15.10 25.76 -13.44
C LYS A 60 15.31 25.76 -14.95
N ALA A 61 14.21 25.71 -15.70
CA ALA A 61 14.24 25.91 -17.14
C ALA A 61 14.83 27.30 -17.48
N ASP A 62 15.71 27.33 -18.47
CA ASP A 62 16.35 28.53 -19.02
C ASP A 62 15.82 28.85 -20.43
N SER A 63 16.40 29.85 -21.10
CA SER A 63 16.04 30.23 -22.48
C SER A 63 16.34 29.14 -23.50
N ASP A 64 17.25 28.21 -23.16
CA ASP A 64 17.69 27.13 -24.03
C ASP A 64 16.86 25.86 -23.84
N THR A 65 15.99 25.81 -22.84
CA THR A 65 15.10 24.68 -22.56
C THR A 65 14.03 24.55 -23.64
N PHE A 66 13.90 23.36 -24.23
CA PHE A 66 12.88 23.09 -25.24
C PHE A 66 11.45 23.14 -24.66
N PRO A 67 10.45 23.59 -25.43
CA PRO A 67 9.09 23.72 -24.92
C PRO A 67 8.41 22.38 -24.67
N THR A 68 8.81 21.31 -25.38
CA THR A 68 8.23 19.97 -25.28
C THR A 68 9.31 18.90 -25.43
N GLN A 69 9.03 17.69 -24.93
CA GLN A 69 9.87 16.51 -25.11
C GLN A 69 10.06 16.17 -26.60
N GLN A 70 8.99 16.24 -27.41
CA GLN A 70 9.08 16.00 -28.85
C GLN A 70 10.02 16.99 -29.53
N ALA A 71 9.93 18.29 -29.21
CA ALA A 71 10.82 19.30 -29.80
C ALA A 71 12.29 19.07 -29.41
N PHE A 72 12.56 18.51 -28.23
CA PHE A 72 13.89 18.07 -27.85
C PHE A 72 14.35 16.88 -28.71
N LEU A 73 13.53 15.85 -28.86
CA LEU A 73 13.85 14.67 -29.68
C LEU A 73 14.09 15.06 -31.15
N ASP A 74 13.26 15.92 -31.72
CA ASP A 74 13.41 16.43 -33.09
C ASP A 74 14.69 17.26 -33.28
N SER A 75 15.24 17.80 -32.18
CA SER A 75 16.48 18.59 -32.21
C SER A 75 17.76 17.74 -32.20
N LEU A 76 17.65 16.43 -31.94
CA LEU A 76 18.79 15.52 -31.87
C LEU A 76 19.35 15.25 -33.27
N GLN A 77 20.21 16.14 -33.75
CA GLN A 77 20.87 16.01 -35.04
C GLN A 77 22.24 15.34 -34.88
N PRO A 78 22.47 14.16 -35.50
CA PRO A 78 23.79 13.54 -35.54
C PRO A 78 24.83 14.49 -36.13
N MET A 79 26.01 14.52 -35.53
CA MET A 79 27.14 15.31 -36.03
C MET A 79 28.28 14.40 -36.54
N PRO A 80 29.12 14.87 -37.49
CA PRO A 80 30.29 14.13 -37.93
C PRO A 80 31.32 13.91 -36.80
N LEU A 81 32.03 12.78 -36.82
CA LEU A 81 33.02 12.41 -35.80
C LEU A 81 34.19 13.38 -35.72
N GLU A 82 34.51 14.04 -36.84
CA GLU A 82 35.59 15.02 -36.94
C GLU A 82 35.30 16.27 -36.10
N GLN A 83 34.02 16.56 -35.82
CA GLN A 83 33.60 17.71 -35.02
C GLN A 83 33.56 17.40 -33.52
N VAL A 84 33.82 16.16 -33.10
CA VAL A 84 33.85 15.73 -31.70
C VAL A 84 35.28 15.66 -31.21
N ASP A 85 35.56 16.36 -30.10
CA ASP A 85 36.84 16.30 -29.38
C ASP A 85 37.26 14.85 -29.15
N VAL A 86 38.52 14.50 -29.43
CA VAL A 86 39.02 13.11 -29.39
C VAL A 86 38.73 12.43 -28.05
N GLU A 87 38.88 13.15 -26.94
CA GLU A 87 38.64 12.66 -25.58
C GLU A 87 37.15 12.40 -25.27
N LYS A 88 36.24 12.99 -26.06
CA LYS A 88 34.79 12.89 -25.89
C LYS A 88 34.14 11.99 -26.94
N ARG A 89 34.92 11.17 -27.67
CA ARG A 89 34.39 10.25 -28.70
C ARG A 89 33.72 9.00 -28.15
N LYS A 90 33.46 8.96 -26.85
CA LYS A 90 32.82 7.87 -26.14
C LYS A 90 31.47 8.35 -25.60
N CYS A 91 30.42 7.59 -25.84
CA CYS A 91 29.10 7.88 -25.30
C CYS A 91 29.12 7.74 -23.76
N PRO A 92 28.72 8.77 -22.98
CA PRO A 92 28.68 8.67 -21.51
C PRO A 92 27.64 7.68 -20.95
N ILE A 93 26.67 7.26 -21.77
CA ILE A 93 25.57 6.37 -21.36
C ILE A 93 25.97 4.91 -21.56
N CYS A 94 26.26 4.50 -22.79
CA CYS A 94 26.60 3.11 -23.12
C CYS A 94 28.10 2.81 -23.16
N TRP A 95 28.96 3.84 -23.01
CA TRP A 95 30.41 3.69 -22.98
C TRP A 95 31.01 3.11 -24.27
N LYS A 96 30.30 3.15 -25.40
CA LYS A 96 30.84 2.78 -26.73
C LYS A 96 31.46 3.98 -27.45
N PHE A 97 32.38 3.71 -28.38
CA PHE A 97 32.92 4.77 -29.24
C PHE A 97 31.91 5.13 -30.33
N PHE A 98 31.84 6.41 -30.68
CA PHE A 98 30.97 6.85 -31.77
C PHE A 98 31.47 6.33 -33.12
N GLY A 99 30.55 5.84 -33.96
CA GLY A 99 30.86 5.23 -35.25
C GLY A 99 31.47 3.83 -35.17
N GLU A 100 31.59 3.26 -33.98
CA GLU A 100 31.93 1.84 -33.80
C GLU A 100 30.83 0.97 -34.43
N ALA A 101 31.23 -0.12 -35.09
CA ALA A 101 30.29 -1.05 -35.71
C ALA A 101 29.37 -1.68 -34.64
N PRO A 102 28.10 -1.95 -34.97
CA PRO A 102 27.21 -2.63 -34.05
C PRO A 102 27.77 -4.01 -33.66
N ASP A 103 27.58 -4.42 -32.40
CA ASP A 103 27.91 -5.79 -31.99
C ASP A 103 27.04 -6.78 -32.80
N PRO A 104 27.54 -8.01 -33.07
CA PRO A 104 26.76 -9.02 -33.77
C PRO A 104 25.40 -9.25 -33.09
N GLY A 105 24.31 -8.92 -33.81
CA GLY A 105 22.94 -9.08 -33.31
C GLY A 105 22.36 -7.89 -32.54
N PHE A 106 23.12 -6.81 -32.31
CA PHE A 106 22.66 -5.64 -31.58
C PHE A 106 22.86 -4.36 -32.39
N ASP A 107 21.82 -3.54 -32.57
CA ASP A 107 21.92 -2.27 -33.29
C ASP A 107 22.44 -1.12 -32.37
N ASN A 108 23.60 -1.33 -31.74
CA ASN A 108 24.15 -0.42 -30.72
C ASN A 108 25.22 0.55 -31.24
N SER A 109 25.36 0.69 -32.56
CA SER A 109 26.21 1.72 -33.15
C SER A 109 25.63 3.11 -32.88
N GLU A 110 26.44 4.00 -32.30
CA GLU A 110 26.03 5.34 -31.91
C GLU A 110 26.66 6.42 -32.79
N MET A 111 25.85 7.40 -33.20
CA MET A 111 26.35 8.64 -33.79
C MET A 111 26.32 9.74 -32.74
N PRO A 112 27.33 10.63 -32.68
CA PRO A 112 27.38 11.65 -31.66
C PRO A 112 26.31 12.71 -31.91
N VAL A 113 25.69 13.20 -30.84
CA VAL A 113 24.77 14.34 -30.83
C VAL A 113 25.22 15.29 -29.74
N LYS A 114 25.31 16.57 -30.06
CA LYS A 114 25.68 17.62 -29.10
C LYS A 114 24.43 18.35 -28.62
N LEU A 115 24.19 18.32 -27.31
CA LEU A 115 23.10 19.05 -26.67
C LEU A 115 23.41 20.56 -26.60
N ARG A 116 22.39 21.39 -26.33
CA ARG A 116 22.56 22.85 -26.11
C ARG A 116 23.49 23.17 -24.95
N CYS A 117 23.55 22.30 -23.94
CA CYS A 117 24.51 22.38 -22.83
C CYS A 117 25.94 21.94 -23.20
N HIS A 118 26.21 21.67 -24.48
CA HIS A 118 27.50 21.25 -25.07
C HIS A 118 28.03 19.87 -24.66
N HIS A 119 27.26 19.07 -23.91
CA HIS A 119 27.57 17.66 -23.71
C HIS A 119 27.24 16.85 -24.97
N VAL A 120 28.06 15.83 -25.23
CA VAL A 120 27.93 14.94 -26.39
C VAL A 120 27.53 13.55 -25.90
N PHE A 121 26.51 12.98 -26.54
CA PHE A 121 26.00 11.63 -26.24
C PHE A 121 25.73 10.88 -27.54
N GLY A 122 25.42 9.59 -27.43
CA GLY A 122 24.92 8.80 -28.56
C GLY A 122 23.49 9.18 -28.90
N HIS A 123 23.18 9.31 -30.19
CA HIS A 123 21.85 9.60 -30.70
C HIS A 123 20.80 8.61 -30.20
N LYS A 124 21.06 7.30 -30.31
CA LYS A 124 20.08 6.27 -29.94
C LYS A 124 19.91 6.20 -28.43
N CYS A 125 21.02 6.26 -27.67
CA CYS A 125 20.99 6.39 -26.21
C CYS A 125 20.11 7.56 -25.74
N LEU A 126 20.24 8.75 -26.34
CA LEU A 126 19.37 9.88 -25.99
C LEU A 126 17.92 9.66 -26.45
N ALA A 127 17.71 9.16 -27.66
CA ALA A 127 16.36 8.90 -28.17
C ALA A 127 15.62 7.85 -27.34
N ASP A 128 16.32 6.88 -26.77
CA ASP A 128 15.77 5.86 -25.88
C ASP A 128 15.46 6.43 -24.48
N ILE A 129 16.47 7.02 -23.80
CA ILE A 129 16.30 7.60 -22.46
C ILE A 129 15.21 8.68 -22.45
N PHE A 130 15.21 9.54 -23.47
CA PHE A 130 14.30 10.66 -23.57
C PHE A 130 13.10 10.37 -24.48
N GLY A 131 12.93 9.13 -24.93
CA GLY A 131 11.86 8.71 -25.82
C GLY A 131 10.49 8.97 -25.20
N ILE A 132 9.51 9.35 -26.03
CA ILE A 132 8.12 9.46 -25.57
C ILE A 132 7.67 8.03 -25.25
N PRO A 133 7.25 7.76 -24.00
CA PRO A 133 6.91 6.40 -23.64
C PRO A 133 5.76 5.88 -24.49
N THR A 134 5.95 4.67 -25.01
CA THR A 134 4.91 3.97 -25.74
C THR A 134 3.71 3.75 -24.82
N SER A 135 2.52 3.98 -25.38
CA SER A 135 1.29 3.60 -24.69
C SER A 135 1.02 2.14 -24.99
N THR A 136 0.91 1.34 -23.94
CA THR A 136 0.51 -0.05 -24.05
C THR A 136 -1.00 -0.11 -23.94
N SER A 137 -1.65 -0.93 -24.78
CA SER A 137 -3.07 -1.21 -24.67
C SER A 137 -3.32 -2.69 -24.45
N LEU A 138 -4.30 -2.99 -23.60
CA LEU A 138 -4.79 -4.32 -23.32
C LEU A 138 -6.26 -4.40 -23.68
N GLN A 139 -6.59 -5.25 -24.64
CA GLN A 139 -7.97 -5.54 -25.00
C GLN A 139 -8.59 -6.46 -23.95
N ILE A 140 -9.70 -6.04 -23.36
CA ILE A 140 -10.45 -6.83 -22.39
C ILE A 140 -11.53 -7.61 -23.13
N GLN A 141 -11.56 -8.93 -22.91
CA GLN A 141 -12.43 -9.84 -23.65
C GLN A 141 -13.57 -10.36 -22.77
N PRO A 142 -14.83 -10.26 -23.22
CA PRO A 142 -15.95 -10.92 -22.54
C PRO A 142 -15.70 -12.42 -22.35
N LEU A 143 -16.26 -13.01 -21.30
CA LEU A 143 -16.23 -14.46 -21.08
C LEU A 143 -16.71 -15.21 -22.33
N GLN A 144 -15.94 -16.20 -22.74
CA GLN A 144 -16.21 -17.08 -23.86
C GLN A 144 -16.43 -18.49 -23.33
N TYR A 145 -17.46 -19.16 -23.85
CA TYR A 145 -17.84 -20.52 -23.46
C TYR A 145 -17.38 -21.58 -24.47
N THR A 146 -16.51 -21.19 -25.41
CA THR A 146 -15.84 -22.10 -26.33
C THR A 146 -14.69 -22.83 -25.63
N LEU A 147 -14.38 -24.03 -26.09
CA LEU A 147 -13.35 -24.86 -25.47
C LEU A 147 -11.98 -24.16 -25.44
N GLY A 148 -11.21 -24.38 -24.36
CA GLY A 148 -9.91 -23.75 -24.14
C GLY A 148 -9.97 -22.31 -23.65
N ARG A 149 -11.18 -21.74 -23.49
CA ARG A 149 -11.39 -20.43 -22.87
C ARG A 149 -11.65 -20.56 -21.38
N ARG A 150 -11.32 -19.51 -20.62
CA ARG A 150 -11.46 -19.49 -19.17
C ARG A 150 -12.92 -19.54 -18.76
N GLY A 151 -13.82 -18.92 -19.53
CA GLY A 151 -15.26 -18.99 -19.28
C GLY A 151 -15.87 -20.37 -19.47
N HIS A 152 -15.39 -21.15 -20.44
CA HIS A 152 -15.77 -22.54 -20.59
C HIS A 152 -15.34 -23.37 -19.39
N LEU A 153 -14.09 -23.23 -18.94
CA LEU A 153 -13.57 -23.93 -17.77
C LEU A 153 -14.40 -23.60 -16.51
N LEU A 154 -14.71 -22.32 -16.27
CA LEU A 154 -15.57 -21.91 -15.16
C LEU A 154 -16.96 -22.54 -15.28
N GLY A 155 -17.58 -22.47 -16.46
CA GLY A 155 -18.89 -23.05 -16.73
C GLY A 155 -18.92 -24.57 -16.48
N GLN A 156 -17.89 -25.30 -16.92
CA GLN A 156 -17.74 -26.73 -16.68
C GLN A 156 -17.66 -27.06 -15.18
N LYS A 157 -16.88 -26.28 -14.42
CA LYS A 157 -16.76 -26.43 -12.96
C LYS A 157 -18.07 -26.15 -12.24
N LEU A 158 -18.78 -25.10 -12.63
CA LEU A 158 -20.12 -24.77 -12.12
C LEU A 158 -21.12 -25.89 -12.44
N ALA A 159 -21.09 -26.44 -13.65
CA ALA A 159 -21.94 -27.56 -14.06
C ALA A 159 -21.68 -28.83 -13.25
N ALA A 160 -20.41 -29.17 -13.04
CA ALA A 160 -20.02 -30.31 -12.21
C ALA A 160 -20.51 -30.15 -10.76
N TYR A 161 -20.32 -28.97 -10.17
CA TYR A 161 -20.80 -28.69 -8.82
C TYR A 161 -22.33 -28.77 -8.72
N HIS A 162 -23.03 -28.14 -9.67
CA HIS A 162 -24.49 -28.17 -9.74
C HIS A 162 -25.02 -29.61 -9.90
N ALA A 163 -24.38 -30.46 -10.70
CA ALA A 163 -24.79 -31.87 -10.84
C ALA A 163 -24.71 -32.65 -9.51
N MET A 164 -23.72 -32.37 -8.68
CA MET A 164 -23.53 -33.04 -7.38
C MET A 164 -24.40 -32.47 -6.26
N HIS A 165 -24.71 -31.17 -6.32
CA HIS A 165 -25.27 -30.43 -5.18
C HIS A 165 -26.60 -29.73 -5.45
N GLY A 166 -26.94 -29.44 -6.71
CA GLY A 166 -28.10 -28.61 -7.07
C GLY A 166 -29.43 -29.17 -6.59
N ALA A 167 -29.59 -30.49 -6.52
CA ALA A 167 -30.80 -31.13 -5.98
C ALA A 167 -31.06 -30.86 -4.49
N LYS A 168 -30.08 -30.31 -3.75
CA LYS A 168 -30.19 -29.98 -2.32
C LYS A 168 -30.67 -28.56 -2.06
N PHE A 169 -30.73 -27.71 -3.09
CA PHE A 169 -31.04 -26.29 -2.98
C PHE A 169 -32.22 -25.94 -3.89
N ARG A 170 -32.84 -24.78 -3.66
CA ARG A 170 -34.04 -24.40 -4.42
C ARG A 170 -33.73 -23.90 -5.82
N ASP A 171 -32.57 -23.26 -6.00
CA ASP A 171 -32.14 -22.67 -7.26
C ASP A 171 -30.61 -22.64 -7.42
N ASP A 172 -30.16 -22.19 -8.58
CA ASP A 172 -28.73 -22.05 -8.93
C ASP A 172 -28.03 -21.04 -7.99
N LEU A 173 -28.73 -19.98 -7.56
CA LEU A 173 -28.18 -18.96 -6.67
C LEU A 173 -27.83 -19.54 -5.31
N GLU A 174 -28.76 -20.24 -4.65
CA GLU A 174 -28.56 -20.88 -3.35
C GLU A 174 -27.48 -21.97 -3.44
N THR A 175 -27.43 -22.69 -4.56
CA THR A 175 -26.38 -23.67 -4.85
C THR A 175 -24.99 -23.03 -4.89
N PHE A 176 -24.82 -21.93 -5.62
CA PHE A 176 -23.52 -21.27 -5.77
C PHE A 176 -23.16 -20.39 -4.57
N GLU A 177 -24.13 -19.86 -3.83
CA GLU A 177 -23.86 -19.23 -2.53
C GLU A 177 -23.25 -20.26 -1.57
N HIS A 178 -23.84 -21.46 -1.49
CA HIS A 178 -23.27 -22.55 -0.69
C HIS A 178 -21.88 -22.96 -1.20
N MET A 179 -21.64 -22.99 -2.51
CA MET A 179 -20.31 -23.23 -3.10
C MET A 179 -19.24 -22.25 -2.58
N LEU A 180 -19.62 -20.98 -2.38
CA LEU A 180 -18.73 -19.91 -1.87
C LEU A 180 -18.57 -19.91 -0.34
N THR A 181 -19.39 -20.66 0.41
CA THR A 181 -19.33 -20.68 1.88
C THR A 181 -18.24 -21.58 2.47
N VAL A 182 -17.56 -22.41 1.67
CA VAL A 182 -16.56 -23.36 2.19
C VAL A 182 -15.14 -22.87 1.85
N PRO A 183 -14.52 -22.01 2.68
CA PRO A 183 -13.33 -21.27 2.31
C PRO A 183 -12.07 -22.04 2.70
N HIS A 184 -12.00 -23.33 2.37
CA HIS A 184 -10.76 -24.09 2.50
C HIS A 184 -10.03 -24.06 1.17
N ARG A 185 -8.78 -23.58 1.18
CA ARG A 185 -7.94 -23.40 -0.01
C ARG A 185 -7.94 -24.63 -0.92
N GLU A 186 -7.75 -25.82 -0.34
CA GLU A 186 -7.73 -27.09 -1.07
C GLU A 186 -9.07 -27.41 -1.75
N ARG A 187 -10.18 -27.12 -1.08
CA ARG A 187 -11.51 -27.35 -1.65
C ARG A 187 -11.83 -26.32 -2.73
N GLY A 188 -11.44 -25.07 -2.53
CA GLY A 188 -11.64 -24.00 -3.49
C GLY A 188 -10.99 -24.29 -4.84
N THR A 189 -9.74 -24.74 -4.85
CA THR A 189 -9.02 -25.09 -6.09
C THR A 189 -9.60 -26.32 -6.79
N GLN A 190 -10.06 -27.32 -6.03
CA GLN A 190 -10.77 -28.48 -6.60
C GLN A 190 -12.09 -28.07 -7.29
N VAL A 191 -12.81 -27.17 -6.63
CA VAL A 191 -14.16 -26.75 -7.03
C VAL A 191 -14.12 -25.76 -8.20
N PHE A 192 -13.17 -24.82 -8.23
CA PHE A 192 -13.11 -23.76 -9.23
C PHE A 192 -11.98 -23.88 -10.26
N SER A 193 -10.97 -24.75 -10.07
CA SER A 193 -9.60 -24.65 -10.64
C SER A 193 -8.70 -23.65 -9.88
N GLN A 194 -7.39 -23.75 -10.08
CA GLN A 194 -6.43 -22.88 -9.39
C GLN A 194 -6.61 -21.42 -9.79
N TYR A 195 -6.70 -21.15 -11.11
CA TYR A 195 -6.89 -19.81 -11.67
C TYR A 195 -8.11 -19.08 -11.11
N TRP A 196 -9.28 -19.72 -11.19
CA TRP A 196 -10.53 -19.09 -10.76
C TRP A 196 -10.65 -19.00 -9.25
N TRP A 197 -10.08 -19.96 -8.51
CA TRP A 197 -10.05 -19.87 -7.06
C TRP A 197 -9.25 -18.65 -6.60
N ASP A 198 -8.05 -18.42 -7.15
CA ASP A 198 -7.22 -17.25 -6.81
C ASP A 198 -7.98 -15.94 -7.11
N THR A 199 -8.68 -15.89 -8.26
CA THR A 199 -9.50 -14.75 -8.66
C THR A 199 -10.69 -14.52 -7.72
N ILE A 200 -11.45 -15.57 -7.40
CA ILE A 200 -12.62 -15.52 -6.50
C ILE A 200 -12.19 -15.11 -5.09
N LEU A 201 -11.06 -15.63 -4.63
CA LEU A 201 -10.51 -15.30 -3.32
C LEU A 201 -10.21 -13.79 -3.22
N GLN A 202 -9.65 -13.18 -4.27
CA GLN A 202 -9.41 -11.73 -4.30
C GLN A 202 -10.72 -10.93 -4.24
N ILE A 203 -11.78 -11.40 -4.92
CA ILE A 203 -13.12 -10.77 -4.86
C ILE A 203 -13.69 -10.85 -3.44
N LEU A 204 -13.64 -12.04 -2.82
CA LEU A 204 -14.19 -12.28 -1.48
C LEU A 204 -13.45 -11.51 -0.37
N HIS A 205 -12.17 -11.20 -0.57
CA HIS A 205 -11.40 -10.36 0.34
C HIS A 205 -11.62 -8.86 0.13
N SER A 206 -12.45 -8.45 -0.83
CA SER A 206 -12.78 -7.03 -0.96
C SER A 206 -13.54 -6.53 0.27
N HIS A 207 -13.07 -5.44 0.87
CA HIS A 207 -13.64 -4.88 2.10
C HIS A 207 -14.62 -3.71 1.86
N ARG A 208 -14.77 -3.31 0.61
CA ARG A 208 -15.58 -2.15 0.19
C ARG A 208 -16.93 -2.64 -0.33
N GLY A 209 -17.94 -1.77 -0.28
CA GLY A 209 -19.27 -2.08 -0.82
C GLY A 209 -19.17 -2.26 -2.34
N LEU A 210 -19.31 -3.50 -2.81
CA LEU A 210 -19.36 -3.83 -4.22
C LEU A 210 -20.80 -3.73 -4.69
N SER A 211 -21.04 -2.94 -5.74
CA SER A 211 -22.34 -2.84 -6.39
C SER A 211 -22.48 -3.86 -7.53
N GLN A 212 -21.38 -4.12 -8.25
CA GLN A 212 -21.39 -5.03 -9.39
C GLN A 212 -20.05 -5.75 -9.55
N ILE A 213 -20.13 -7.02 -9.93
CA ILE A 213 -19.00 -7.85 -10.35
C ILE A 213 -19.23 -8.23 -11.82
N THR A 214 -18.20 -8.10 -12.65
CA THR A 214 -18.21 -8.62 -14.03
C THR A 214 -16.98 -9.49 -14.25
N LEU A 215 -17.20 -10.78 -14.53
CA LEU A 215 -16.13 -11.73 -14.85
C LEU A 215 -15.85 -11.71 -16.36
N MET A 216 -14.58 -11.72 -16.74
CA MET A 216 -14.11 -11.62 -18.13
C MET A 216 -13.00 -12.65 -18.39
N GLU A 217 -12.56 -12.84 -19.64
CA GLU A 217 -11.49 -13.81 -19.93
C GLU A 217 -10.17 -13.39 -19.28
N ASN A 218 -9.77 -12.14 -19.43
CA ASN A 218 -8.49 -11.60 -18.95
C ASN A 218 -8.64 -10.49 -17.91
N ALA A 219 -9.84 -10.30 -17.36
CA ALA A 219 -10.10 -9.30 -16.34
C ALA A 219 -11.25 -9.68 -15.39
N VAL A 220 -11.31 -8.96 -14.27
CA VAL A 220 -12.47 -8.88 -13.40
C VAL A 220 -12.75 -7.43 -13.12
N VAL A 221 -13.99 -6.98 -13.36
CA VAL A 221 -14.42 -5.62 -13.07
C VAL A 221 -15.19 -5.62 -11.75
N LEU A 222 -14.72 -4.81 -10.82
CA LEU A 222 -15.29 -4.59 -9.50
C LEU A 222 -15.77 -3.14 -9.42
N ASP A 223 -17.09 -2.97 -9.52
CA ASP A 223 -17.74 -1.69 -9.36
C ASP A 223 -18.04 -1.48 -7.88
N TYR A 224 -17.44 -0.44 -7.31
CA TYR A 224 -17.71 -0.05 -5.94
C TYR A 224 -18.85 0.95 -5.90
N GLU A 225 -19.70 0.80 -4.89
CA GLU A 225 -20.63 1.87 -4.51
C GLU A 225 -19.83 3.16 -4.30
N PRO A 226 -20.35 4.30 -4.78
CA PRO A 226 -19.70 5.57 -4.49
C PRO A 226 -19.51 5.66 -2.99
N LEU A 227 -18.32 6.11 -2.59
CA LEU A 227 -18.16 6.66 -1.25
C LEU A 227 -19.05 7.90 -1.25
N THR A 228 -20.35 7.74 -1.00
CA THR A 228 -21.18 8.83 -0.55
C THR A 228 -20.36 9.37 0.59
N ALA A 229 -19.84 10.60 0.43
CA ALA A 229 -19.31 11.32 1.56
C ALA A 229 -20.40 11.11 2.58
N LYS A 230 -20.13 10.29 3.62
CA LYS A 230 -21.05 10.19 4.72
C LYS A 230 -21.17 11.66 5.03
N LYS A 231 -22.32 12.28 4.70
CA LYS A 231 -22.73 13.47 5.40
C LYS A 231 -22.49 12.98 6.80
N HIS A 232 -21.52 13.57 7.50
CA HIS A 232 -21.55 13.52 8.92
C HIS A 232 -22.94 14.08 9.20
N GLN A 233 -23.97 13.22 9.18
CA GLN A 233 -25.03 13.28 10.13
C GLN A 233 -24.20 13.20 11.38
N PRO A 234 -23.96 14.35 12.06
CA PRO A 234 -23.44 14.27 13.41
C PRO A 234 -24.33 13.22 14.05
N THR A 235 -23.72 12.12 14.49
CA THR A 235 -24.42 11.08 15.22
C THR A 235 -25.28 11.85 16.20
N GLN A 236 -26.61 11.86 15.99
CA GLN A 236 -27.45 12.71 16.82
C GLN A 236 -27.12 12.26 18.25
N PRO A 237 -26.63 13.17 19.11
CA PRO A 237 -26.20 12.78 20.43
C PRO A 237 -27.38 12.04 21.04
N ASP A 238 -27.12 10.83 21.52
CA ASP A 238 -28.12 9.96 22.11
C ASP A 238 -28.95 10.81 23.10
N PRO A 239 -30.28 10.92 22.94
CA PRO A 239 -31.10 11.76 23.82
C PRO A 239 -31.02 11.34 25.29
N ALA A 240 -30.43 10.18 25.59
CA ALA A 240 -30.12 9.72 26.94
C ALA A 240 -28.89 10.39 27.59
N ILE A 241 -28.07 11.15 26.84
CA ILE A 241 -26.87 11.81 27.38
C ILE A 241 -27.20 13.29 27.68
N PRO A 242 -27.25 13.71 28.96
CA PRO A 242 -27.54 15.09 29.31
C PRO A 242 -26.50 16.06 28.72
N PRO A 243 -26.91 17.21 28.15
CA PRO A 243 -26.02 18.13 27.44
C PRO A 243 -24.88 18.70 28.30
N GLN A 244 -25.02 18.65 29.63
CA GLN A 244 -24.01 19.07 30.59
C GLN A 244 -22.72 18.21 30.62
N TYR A 245 -22.70 17.04 29.95
CA TYR A 245 -21.50 16.20 29.86
C TYR A 245 -20.77 16.27 28.50
N LEU A 246 -21.35 16.94 27.49
CA LEU A 246 -20.79 16.98 26.12
C LEU A 246 -19.74 18.10 25.92
N ASN A 247 -19.67 19.10 26.81
CA ASN A 247 -18.78 20.26 26.63
C ASN A 247 -17.31 20.02 27.05
N ALA A 248 -16.96 18.90 27.68
CA ALA A 248 -15.60 18.66 28.15
C ALA A 248 -14.69 17.95 27.12
N ALA A 249 -15.25 17.15 26.19
CA ALA A 249 -14.46 16.37 25.25
C ALA A 249 -13.89 17.20 24.09
N SER A 250 -14.63 18.21 23.61
CA SER A 250 -14.19 19.06 22.50
C SER A 250 -13.09 20.05 22.88
N ASN A 251 -12.94 20.37 24.17
CA ASN A 251 -11.88 21.26 24.66
C ASN A 251 -10.59 20.53 25.03
N LEU A 252 -10.61 19.20 25.28
CA LEU A 252 -9.39 18.47 25.65
C LEU A 252 -8.39 18.37 24.49
N GLY A 253 -8.89 18.27 23.24
CA GLY A 253 -8.05 18.30 22.04
C GLY A 253 -7.38 19.66 21.80
N GLN A 254 -8.08 20.76 22.09
CA GLN A 254 -7.54 22.12 21.97
C GLN A 254 -6.52 22.42 23.09
N THR A 255 -6.80 21.96 24.32
CA THR A 255 -5.93 22.20 25.49
C THR A 255 -4.60 21.41 25.41
N MET A 256 -4.59 20.23 24.78
CA MET A 256 -3.35 19.48 24.54
C MET A 256 -2.47 20.09 23.43
N LEU A 257 -3.07 20.76 22.43
CA LEU A 257 -2.29 21.50 21.43
C LEU A 257 -1.68 22.78 22.00
N ASP A 258 -2.37 23.49 22.90
CA ASP A 258 -1.84 24.71 23.52
C ASP A 258 -0.78 24.43 24.61
N ALA A 259 -0.83 23.26 25.26
CA ALA A 259 0.20 22.84 26.22
C ALA A 259 1.54 22.44 25.53
N ALA A 260 1.48 21.96 24.28
CA ALA A 260 2.67 21.59 23.50
C ALA A 260 3.47 22.81 22.99
N ALA A 261 2.86 24.00 22.93
CA ALA A 261 3.52 25.23 22.49
C ALA A 261 4.37 25.91 23.59
N GLY A 262 4.22 25.50 24.87
CA GLY A 262 4.85 26.16 26.02
C GLY A 262 6.12 25.50 26.57
N TYR A 263 6.37 24.23 26.24
CA TYR A 263 7.55 23.49 26.70
C TYR A 263 8.37 23.00 25.51
N GLY A 264 9.54 23.61 25.30
CA GLY A 264 10.55 23.15 24.36
C GLY A 264 11.18 21.83 24.82
N MET A 265 10.42 20.74 24.71
CA MET A 265 10.91 19.38 24.81
C MET A 265 11.31 18.90 23.41
N ASP A 266 12.56 18.47 23.30
CA ASP A 266 13.16 17.91 22.10
C ASP A 266 12.48 16.58 21.77
N MET A 267 11.72 16.54 20.66
CA MET A 267 11.02 15.34 20.20
C MET A 267 11.82 14.69 19.06
N GLN A 268 12.92 14.01 19.43
CA GLN A 268 13.63 13.07 18.57
C GLN A 268 13.50 11.65 19.10
N ALA A 269 12.28 11.12 18.97
CA ALA A 269 11.97 9.71 18.78
C ALA A 269 10.46 9.64 18.51
N ILE A 270 10.02 8.67 17.70
CA ILE A 270 8.64 8.46 17.21
C ILE A 270 8.31 9.23 15.91
N ILE A 271 9.05 8.92 14.84
CA ILE A 271 8.45 8.73 13.51
C ILE A 271 9.08 7.46 12.93
N HIS A 272 8.45 6.32 13.18
CA HIS A 272 8.43 5.17 12.30
C HIS A 272 7.15 4.39 12.63
N SER A 273 6.14 4.53 11.78
CA SER A 273 4.99 3.63 11.76
C SER A 273 4.49 3.57 10.32
N GLU A 274 5.28 2.86 9.51
CA GLU A 274 4.78 2.08 8.38
C GLU A 274 4.84 0.61 8.84
N ASP A 275 3.66 -0.03 8.86
CA ASP A 275 3.36 -1.49 8.85
C ASP A 275 1.90 -1.62 9.36
N MET A 276 0.86 -2.02 8.60
CA MET A 276 0.73 -3.11 7.62
C MET A 276 1.19 -4.46 8.20
N ALA A 277 0.34 -5.08 9.04
CA ALA A 277 0.01 -6.51 9.00
C ALA A 277 -0.86 -6.90 10.20
N LEU A 278 -2.18 -7.04 9.99
CA LEU A 278 -2.95 -7.98 10.82
C LEU A 278 -3.15 -9.25 10.02
N THR A 279 -2.37 -10.22 10.46
CA THR A 279 -2.27 -11.61 10.07
C THR A 279 -3.59 -12.34 10.26
N THR A 280 -4.00 -13.06 9.22
CA THR A 280 -4.72 -14.33 9.34
C THR A 280 -3.87 -15.33 10.10
N ALA A 281 -4.34 -15.79 11.26
CA ALA A 281 -3.92 -17.07 11.86
C ALA A 281 -5.12 -17.69 12.59
N TRP A 282 -5.87 -18.51 11.87
CA TRP A 282 -6.68 -19.58 12.45
C TRP A 282 -5.91 -20.89 12.34
N SER A 283 -5.59 -21.50 13.48
CA SER A 283 -5.66 -22.96 13.68
C SER A 283 -5.40 -23.35 15.14
N SER A 284 -6.45 -23.95 15.71
CA SER A 284 -6.47 -25.24 16.43
C SER A 284 -5.65 -25.46 17.71
N SER A 285 -6.43 -25.91 18.70
CA SER A 285 -6.11 -26.36 20.05
C SER A 285 -5.09 -27.49 20.15
N SER A 286 -4.28 -27.48 21.21
CA SER A 286 -4.07 -28.65 22.09
C SER A 286 -3.45 -28.21 23.43
N SER A 287 -4.05 -28.73 24.49
CA SER A 287 -3.77 -28.58 25.90
C SER A 287 -2.47 -29.22 26.35
N THR A 288 -1.72 -28.58 27.26
CA THR A 288 -1.15 -29.24 28.43
C THR A 288 -0.96 -28.25 29.58
N SER A 289 -1.36 -28.71 30.76
CA SER A 289 -1.30 -28.01 32.04
C SER A 289 0.14 -27.83 32.54
N SER A 290 0.41 -26.71 33.19
CA SER A 290 1.13 -26.71 34.47
C SER A 290 1.02 -25.35 35.16
N GLN A 291 0.39 -25.37 36.34
CA GLN A 291 0.46 -24.33 37.35
C GLN A 291 1.88 -24.25 37.91
N SER A 292 2.33 -23.05 38.31
CA SER A 292 3.11 -22.80 39.53
C SER A 292 3.19 -21.30 39.86
N THR A 293 2.54 -20.94 40.97
CA THR A 293 2.91 -19.94 42.01
C THR A 293 3.45 -18.53 41.66
N PRO A 294 2.84 -17.45 42.21
CA PRO A 294 3.41 -16.11 42.18
C PRO A 294 4.37 -15.87 43.37
N ALA A 295 5.54 -15.30 43.09
CA ALA A 295 6.43 -14.71 44.08
C ALA A 295 6.07 -13.22 44.33
N PRO A 296 6.21 -12.71 45.57
CA PRO A 296 5.82 -11.34 45.90
C PRO A 296 6.92 -10.35 45.49
N GLY A 297 6.62 -9.51 44.50
CA GLY A 297 7.44 -8.35 44.16
C GLY A 297 7.23 -7.22 45.15
N TYR A 298 8.26 -6.92 45.92
CA TYR A 298 8.38 -5.71 46.75
C TYR A 298 8.22 -4.46 45.88
N VAL A 299 7.23 -3.61 46.21
CA VAL A 299 7.18 -2.23 45.72
C VAL A 299 8.06 -1.38 46.63
N GLN A 300 9.19 -0.93 46.08
CA GLN A 300 10.10 0.03 46.68
C GLN A 300 9.48 1.42 46.54
N LEU A 301 8.94 1.96 47.64
CA LEU A 301 8.54 3.36 47.78
C LEU A 301 9.80 4.23 47.80
N SER A 302 10.12 4.85 46.67
CA SER A 302 11.12 5.92 46.59
C SER A 302 10.57 7.18 47.24
N ASN A 303 10.94 7.33 48.51
CA ASN A 303 10.80 8.51 49.32
C ASN A 303 11.83 9.56 48.86
N SER A 304 11.38 10.67 48.30
CA SER A 304 12.23 11.82 47.99
C SER A 304 11.62 13.09 48.59
N GLN A 305 11.73 13.23 49.92
CA GLN A 305 11.69 14.54 50.56
C GLN A 305 13.11 15.08 50.62
N SER A 306 13.33 16.14 49.86
CA SER A 306 14.55 16.95 49.86
C SER A 306 14.74 17.59 51.23
N ILE A 307 15.78 17.19 51.94
CA ILE A 307 16.30 17.89 53.12
C ILE A 307 17.03 19.12 52.61
N ALA A 308 16.38 20.28 52.69
CA ALA A 308 17.07 21.56 52.61
C ALA A 308 17.48 21.98 54.03
N THR A 309 18.76 21.79 54.30
CA THR A 309 19.47 22.34 55.47
C THR A 309 19.42 23.86 55.38
N ALA A 310 18.66 24.51 56.25
CA ALA A 310 18.71 25.96 56.43
C ALA A 310 19.18 26.26 57.85
N GLU A 311 20.24 27.04 57.89
CA GLU A 311 21.03 27.48 59.03
C GLU A 311 20.16 28.14 60.10
N ILE A 312 20.49 27.87 61.37
CA ILE A 312 19.91 28.55 62.54
C ILE A 312 20.78 29.77 62.84
N PRO A 313 20.30 31.01 62.67
CA PRO A 313 20.93 32.18 63.27
C PRO A 313 20.29 32.40 64.64
N LEU A 314 21.09 32.24 65.69
CA LEU A 314 20.82 32.80 67.01
C LEU A 314 20.76 34.32 66.90
N GLN A 315 19.56 34.89 66.83
CA GLN A 315 19.33 36.31 67.12
C GLN A 315 18.58 36.46 68.43
N ILE A 316 19.37 36.90 69.41
CA ILE A 316 18.97 37.37 70.73
C ILE A 316 18.43 38.81 70.58
N ASP A 317 17.37 39.08 71.32
CA ASP A 317 16.79 40.38 71.70
C ASP A 317 16.10 41.25 70.64
N LYS A 318 14.78 41.37 70.79
CA LYS A 318 14.16 42.62 71.27
C LYS A 318 12.72 42.38 71.67
N ALA A 319 12.47 42.35 72.98
CA ALA A 319 11.14 42.48 73.55
C ALA A 319 10.61 43.89 73.27
N THR A 320 9.93 44.06 72.14
CA THR A 320 8.99 45.16 71.95
C THR A 320 7.79 44.87 72.84
N SER A 321 7.61 45.68 73.88
CA SER A 321 6.41 45.68 74.70
C SER A 321 5.22 46.03 73.81
N THR A 322 4.55 45.02 73.27
CA THR A 322 3.19 45.14 72.75
C THR A 322 2.35 45.72 73.87
N THR A 323 1.73 46.87 73.60
CA THR A 323 0.76 47.49 74.48
C THR A 323 -0.35 46.47 74.79
N TRP A 324 -0.93 46.52 75.99
CA TRP A 324 -1.98 45.58 76.40
C TRP A 324 -3.17 45.53 75.41
N GLU A 325 -3.39 46.58 74.62
CA GLU A 325 -4.37 46.65 73.53
C GLU A 325 -4.03 45.73 72.33
N GLU A 326 -2.74 45.57 71.97
CA GLU A 326 -2.31 44.59 70.96
C GLU A 326 -2.33 43.15 71.49
N ALA A 327 -2.11 42.95 72.79
CA ALA A 327 -2.22 41.63 73.43
C ALA A 327 -3.69 41.14 73.56
N LEU A 328 -4.66 42.06 73.61
CA LEU A 328 -6.10 41.76 73.65
C LEU A 328 -6.70 41.53 72.26
N THR A 329 -6.04 42.00 71.20
CA THR A 329 -6.43 41.78 69.79
C THR A 329 -5.65 40.63 69.13
N GLY A 330 -4.64 40.10 69.82
CA GLY A 330 -3.91 38.92 69.42
C GLY A 330 -4.79 37.67 69.35
N GLU A 331 -4.63 36.92 68.28
CA GLU A 331 -5.35 35.69 67.97
C GLU A 331 -5.34 34.73 69.17
N THR A 332 -6.52 34.46 69.75
CA THR A 332 -6.62 33.70 70.98
C THR A 332 -6.36 32.21 70.70
N ASN A 333 -5.94 31.44 71.72
CA ASN A 333 -5.81 29.97 71.57
C ASN A 333 -7.14 29.29 71.15
N LEU A 334 -8.29 29.94 71.43
CA LEU A 334 -9.61 29.49 70.96
C LEU A 334 -9.78 29.69 69.45
N ASP A 335 -9.27 30.81 68.90
CA ASP A 335 -9.32 31.08 67.46
C ASP A 335 -8.43 30.11 66.68
N LYS A 336 -7.26 29.75 67.23
CA LYS A 336 -6.39 28.70 66.67
C LYS A 336 -7.05 27.32 66.66
N LEU A 337 -7.79 26.97 67.73
CA LEU A 337 -8.56 25.73 67.80
C LEU A 337 -9.70 25.70 66.76
N LYS A 338 -10.43 26.82 66.60
CA LYS A 338 -11.46 26.94 65.56
C LYS A 338 -10.87 26.86 64.15
N ALA A 339 -9.71 27.46 63.92
CA ALA A 339 -9.00 27.38 62.64
C ALA A 339 -8.57 25.94 62.31
N LEU A 340 -8.02 25.20 63.28
CA LEU A 340 -7.66 23.78 63.11
C LEU A 340 -8.89 22.90 62.87
N GLN A 341 -10.00 23.15 63.56
CA GLN A 341 -11.24 22.42 63.32
C GLN A 341 -11.77 22.67 61.89
N LYS A 342 -11.79 23.92 61.45
CA LYS A 342 -12.18 24.29 60.07
C LYS A 342 -11.23 23.68 59.03
N GLN A 343 -9.93 23.62 59.32
CA GLN A 343 -8.95 22.98 58.43
C GLN A 343 -9.20 21.47 58.33
N LYS A 344 -9.54 20.80 59.43
CA LYS A 344 -9.90 19.38 59.45
C LYS A 344 -11.18 19.12 58.64
N GLU A 345 -12.22 19.93 58.84
CA GLU A 345 -13.48 19.82 58.08
C GLU A 345 -13.25 20.03 56.57
N ASN A 346 -12.41 21.00 56.20
CA ASN A 346 -12.03 21.23 54.80
C ASN A 346 -11.22 20.06 54.21
N ALA A 347 -10.32 19.45 54.99
CA ALA A 347 -9.55 18.29 54.56
C ALA A 347 -10.46 17.06 54.35
N GLU A 348 -11.38 16.79 55.27
CA GLU A 348 -12.36 15.71 55.13
C GLU A 348 -13.29 15.92 53.93
N GLN A 349 -13.70 17.16 53.65
CA GLN A 349 -14.46 17.50 52.44
C GLN A 349 -13.64 17.32 51.17
N SER A 350 -12.35 17.69 51.18
CA SER A 350 -11.44 17.48 50.05
C SER A 350 -11.24 16.00 49.75
N ASP A 351 -11.06 15.17 50.79
CA ASP A 351 -10.88 13.73 50.64
C ASP A 351 -12.17 13.06 50.12
N ALA A 352 -13.33 13.47 50.62
CA ALA A 352 -14.62 12.99 50.12
C ALA A 352 -14.83 13.38 48.65
N ALA A 353 -14.49 14.61 48.25
CA ALA A 353 -14.55 15.06 46.87
C ALA A 353 -13.58 14.31 45.96
N ALA A 354 -12.36 14.01 46.45
CA ALA A 354 -11.38 13.22 45.73
C ALA A 354 -11.85 11.77 45.52
N ALA A 355 -12.47 11.15 46.54
CA ALA A 355 -13.05 9.82 46.43
C ALA A 355 -14.22 9.78 45.42
N GLN A 356 -15.11 10.78 45.45
CA GLN A 356 -16.19 10.91 44.46
C GLN A 356 -15.66 11.10 43.04
N LYS A 357 -14.61 11.92 42.87
CA LYS A 357 -13.97 12.13 41.57
C LYS A 357 -13.30 10.86 41.04
N LEU A 358 -12.66 10.09 41.92
CA LEU A 358 -12.05 8.81 41.56
C LEU A 358 -13.10 7.79 41.12
N GLU A 359 -14.22 7.69 41.84
CA GLU A 359 -15.32 6.81 41.47
C GLU A 359 -15.95 7.22 40.15
N ALA A 360 -16.17 8.52 39.94
CA ALA A 360 -16.67 9.04 38.67
C ALA A 360 -15.72 8.73 37.49
N LEU A 361 -14.39 8.81 37.71
CA LEU A 361 -13.40 8.46 36.69
C LEU A 361 -13.43 6.97 36.36
N LYS A 362 -13.55 6.08 37.36
CA LYS A 362 -13.70 4.64 37.13
C LYS A 362 -14.98 4.31 36.36
N VAL A 363 -16.09 4.95 36.69
CA VAL A 363 -17.36 4.80 35.95
C VAL A 363 -17.21 5.30 34.51
N GLN A 364 -16.51 6.42 34.30
CA GLN A 364 -16.24 6.97 32.97
C GLN A 364 -15.36 6.03 32.14
N GLU A 365 -14.30 5.45 32.73
CA GLU A 365 -13.42 4.49 32.07
C GLU A 365 -14.16 3.21 31.69
N ALA A 366 -14.98 2.67 32.60
CA ALA A 366 -15.81 1.50 32.33
C ALA A 366 -16.83 1.76 31.21
N ALA A 367 -17.45 2.95 31.20
CA ALA A 367 -18.37 3.36 30.13
C ALA A 367 -17.67 3.50 28.78
N MET A 368 -16.44 4.04 28.75
CA MET A 368 -15.63 4.15 27.54
C MET A 368 -15.22 2.79 27.00
N GLU A 369 -14.82 1.86 27.88
CA GLU A 369 -14.45 0.50 27.48
C GLU A 369 -15.64 -0.29 26.92
N GLU A 370 -16.82 -0.17 27.54
CA GLU A 370 -18.05 -0.77 27.02
C GLU A 370 -18.46 -0.17 25.67
N ALA A 371 -18.35 1.15 25.50
CA ALA A 371 -18.59 1.80 24.22
C ALA A 371 -17.64 1.28 23.12
N ARG A 372 -16.35 1.09 23.45
CA ARG A 372 -15.35 0.53 22.54
C ARG A 372 -15.69 -0.91 22.13
N LYS A 373 -16.13 -1.75 23.07
CA LYS A 373 -16.59 -3.13 22.78
C LYS A 373 -17.82 -3.15 21.87
N GLN A 374 -18.79 -2.28 22.13
CA GLN A 374 -19.99 -2.18 21.29
C GLN A 374 -19.65 -1.68 19.88
N GLU A 375 -18.75 -0.71 19.74
CA GLU A 375 -18.28 -0.24 18.44
C GLU A 375 -17.55 -1.35 17.68
N ALA A 376 -16.66 -2.10 18.34
CA ALA A 376 -15.98 -3.25 17.75
C ALA A 376 -16.96 -4.34 17.29
N GLN A 377 -17.99 -4.67 18.09
CA GLN A 377 -19.04 -5.61 17.71
C GLN A 377 -19.85 -5.11 16.50
N ARG A 378 -20.21 -3.83 16.46
CA ARG A 378 -20.91 -3.22 15.32
C ARG A 378 -20.05 -3.26 14.05
N ALA A 379 -18.74 -2.98 14.18
CA ALA A 379 -17.79 -3.04 13.07
C ALA A 379 -17.64 -4.48 12.54
N HIS A 380 -17.52 -5.47 13.43
CA HIS A 380 -17.47 -6.88 13.06
C HIS A 380 -18.76 -7.33 12.36
N ALA A 381 -19.93 -7.02 12.93
CA ALA A 381 -21.22 -7.34 12.32
C ALA A 381 -21.43 -6.62 10.97
N ALA A 382 -20.89 -5.41 10.79
CA ALA A 382 -20.90 -4.73 9.50
C ALA A 382 -19.97 -5.40 8.49
N MET A 383 -18.79 -5.87 8.90
CA MET A 383 -17.86 -6.61 8.04
C MET A 383 -18.46 -7.93 7.57
N GLU A 384 -19.05 -8.73 8.47
CA GLU A 384 -19.65 -10.02 8.12
C GLU A 384 -20.86 -9.86 7.19
N ARG A 385 -21.67 -8.81 7.38
CA ARG A 385 -22.73 -8.45 6.42
C ARG A 385 -22.15 -8.16 5.03
N ARG A 386 -21.11 -7.32 4.94
CA ARG A 386 -20.44 -7.05 3.64
C ARG A 386 -19.89 -8.31 2.99
N LYS A 387 -19.25 -9.20 3.75
CA LYS A 387 -18.76 -10.49 3.22
C LYS A 387 -19.90 -11.35 2.67
N HIS A 388 -21.06 -11.33 3.33
CA HIS A 388 -22.25 -12.02 2.85
C HIS A 388 -22.78 -11.36 1.57
N ASP A 389 -22.92 -10.04 1.53
CA ASP A 389 -23.39 -9.30 0.36
C ASP A 389 -22.51 -9.56 -0.88
N ILE A 390 -21.17 -9.57 -0.70
CA ILE A 390 -20.22 -9.90 -1.76
C ILE A 390 -20.38 -11.34 -2.24
N ARG A 391 -20.58 -12.30 -1.32
CA ARG A 391 -20.85 -13.71 -1.68
C ARG A 391 -22.12 -13.83 -2.49
N THR A 392 -23.20 -13.17 -2.07
CA THR A 392 -24.48 -13.18 -2.76
C THR A 392 -24.36 -12.56 -4.17
N LEU A 393 -23.67 -11.43 -4.29
CA LEU A 393 -23.42 -10.79 -5.58
C LEU A 393 -22.59 -11.68 -6.52
N LEU A 394 -21.56 -12.32 -5.99
CA LEU A 394 -20.73 -13.26 -6.76
C LEU A 394 -21.53 -14.50 -7.16
N ALA A 395 -22.35 -15.07 -6.27
CA ALA A 395 -23.21 -16.21 -6.57
C ALA A 395 -24.21 -15.91 -7.69
N HIS A 396 -24.78 -14.69 -7.71
CA HIS A 396 -25.62 -14.24 -8.81
C HIS A 396 -24.85 -14.23 -10.14
N ARG A 397 -23.61 -13.74 -10.13
CA ARG A 397 -22.77 -13.74 -11.33
C ARG A 397 -22.35 -15.13 -11.78
N LEU A 398 -22.06 -16.04 -10.85
CA LEU A 398 -21.79 -17.44 -11.18
C LEU A 398 -23.04 -18.11 -11.78
N SER A 399 -24.23 -17.77 -11.29
CA SER A 399 -25.50 -18.23 -11.86
C SER A 399 -25.68 -17.76 -13.31
N ASP A 400 -25.39 -16.48 -13.59
CA ASP A 400 -25.42 -15.92 -14.95
C ASP A 400 -24.43 -16.64 -15.87
N VAL A 401 -23.19 -16.88 -15.39
CA VAL A 401 -22.15 -17.61 -16.13
C VAL A 401 -22.60 -19.04 -16.44
N PHE A 402 -23.21 -19.72 -15.49
CA PHE A 402 -23.70 -21.08 -15.66
C PHE A 402 -24.86 -21.16 -16.66
N ALA A 403 -25.80 -20.21 -16.61
CA ALA A 403 -26.90 -20.12 -17.56
C ALA A 403 -26.38 -19.89 -18.99
N ASN A 404 -25.43 -18.98 -19.18
CA ASN A 404 -24.81 -18.73 -20.48
C ASN A 404 -24.00 -19.92 -21.01
N TYR A 405 -23.30 -20.63 -20.12
CA TYR A 405 -22.59 -21.86 -20.44
C TYR A 405 -23.56 -22.95 -20.93
N LYS A 406 -24.66 -23.19 -20.21
CA LYS A 406 -25.71 -24.15 -20.62
C LYS A 406 -26.33 -23.80 -21.99
N GLY A 407 -26.48 -22.50 -22.28
CA GLY A 407 -27.02 -22.03 -23.56
C GLY A 407 -26.04 -22.14 -24.74
N SER A 408 -24.74 -22.22 -24.46
CA SER A 408 -23.70 -22.33 -25.48
C SER A 408 -23.53 -23.81 -25.85
N GLN A 409 -24.03 -24.23 -27.02
CA GLN A 409 -23.81 -25.59 -27.52
C GLN A 409 -22.31 -25.89 -27.58
N VAL A 410 -21.87 -26.87 -26.80
CA VAL A 410 -20.47 -27.29 -26.75
C VAL A 410 -20.15 -28.05 -28.05
N GLN A 411 -19.36 -27.45 -28.93
CA GLN A 411 -18.64 -28.22 -29.93
C GLN A 411 -17.51 -28.95 -29.19
N GLU A 412 -17.61 -30.28 -29.13
CA GLU A 412 -16.54 -31.14 -28.65
C GLU A 412 -15.29 -30.88 -29.50
N SER A 413 -14.23 -30.43 -28.86
CA SER A 413 -12.88 -30.35 -29.42
C SER A 413 -11.90 -30.75 -28.32
N GLU A 414 -10.60 -30.76 -28.59
CA GLU A 414 -9.58 -31.29 -27.66
C GLU A 414 -9.38 -30.42 -26.40
N GLU A 415 -9.24 -31.07 -25.23
CA GLU A 415 -8.98 -30.46 -23.94
C GLU A 415 -7.67 -29.66 -23.94
N VAL A 416 -7.76 -28.34 -23.77
CA VAL A 416 -6.60 -27.50 -23.45
C VAL A 416 -6.53 -27.30 -21.94
N THR A 417 -5.56 -27.94 -21.31
CA THR A 417 -5.27 -27.86 -19.87
C THR A 417 -4.18 -26.85 -19.61
N SER A 418 -4.53 -25.59 -19.35
CA SER A 418 -3.62 -24.70 -18.62
C SER A 418 -4.28 -24.29 -17.32
N ASP A 419 -3.98 -25.03 -16.25
CA ASP A 419 -4.34 -24.71 -14.87
C ASP A 419 -3.24 -23.87 -14.22
N SER A 420 -2.74 -22.87 -14.94
CA SER A 420 -1.72 -21.95 -14.41
C SER A 420 -2.33 -21.02 -13.37
N HIS A 421 -1.57 -20.70 -12.32
CA HIS A 421 -1.95 -19.68 -11.34
C HIS A 421 -2.36 -18.36 -12.00
N ALA A 422 -3.41 -17.73 -11.48
CA ALA A 422 -3.80 -16.40 -11.94
C ALA A 422 -2.83 -15.36 -11.34
N ARG A 423 -2.00 -14.74 -12.18
CA ARG A 423 -1.28 -13.51 -11.79
C ARG A 423 -2.28 -12.36 -11.80
N VAL A 424 -2.77 -11.98 -10.62
CA VAL A 424 -3.76 -10.90 -10.49
C VAL A 424 -3.05 -9.54 -10.38
N ILE A 425 -3.41 -8.62 -11.26
CA ILE A 425 -2.89 -7.25 -11.29
C ILE A 425 -4.03 -6.29 -10.99
N HIS A 426 -3.87 -5.43 -9.99
CA HIS A 426 -4.90 -4.46 -9.63
C HIS A 426 -4.75 -3.17 -10.44
N ALA A 427 -5.85 -2.71 -11.04
CA ALA A 427 -5.94 -1.43 -11.72
C ALA A 427 -7.09 -0.63 -11.12
N SER A 428 -6.85 0.64 -10.76
CA SER A 428 -7.90 1.51 -10.21
C SER A 428 -8.35 2.55 -11.22
N VAL A 429 -9.66 2.74 -11.35
CA VAL A 429 -10.27 3.71 -12.25
C VAL A 429 -11.29 4.54 -11.46
N SER A 430 -11.12 5.86 -11.48
CA SER A 430 -12.14 6.78 -10.96
C SER A 430 -13.08 7.18 -12.10
N ILE A 431 -14.38 7.04 -11.89
CA ILE A 431 -15.40 7.32 -12.89
C ILE A 431 -16.07 8.66 -12.56
N HIS A 432 -16.02 9.60 -13.50
CA HIS A 432 -16.70 10.88 -13.42
C HIS A 432 -17.95 10.93 -14.31
N ALA A 433 -19.00 11.61 -13.84
CA ALA A 433 -20.32 11.66 -14.47
C ALA A 433 -20.30 12.24 -15.89
N ASP A 434 -19.57 13.34 -16.07
CA ASP A 434 -19.63 14.15 -17.29
C ASP A 434 -18.81 13.54 -18.43
N ASP A 435 -17.72 12.85 -18.11
CA ASP A 435 -16.72 12.43 -19.11
C ASP A 435 -16.59 10.91 -19.28
N ASP A 436 -16.85 10.10 -18.24
CA ASP A 436 -16.42 8.69 -18.23
C ASP A 436 -17.56 7.68 -18.27
N PHE A 437 -18.81 8.12 -18.10
CA PHE A 437 -19.93 7.20 -17.90
C PHE A 437 -20.16 6.26 -19.10
N GLU A 438 -19.93 6.75 -20.32
CA GLU A 438 -20.11 5.97 -21.55
C GLU A 438 -18.79 5.40 -22.10
N LYS A 439 -17.67 5.69 -21.45
CA LYS A 439 -16.35 5.21 -21.91
C LYS A 439 -16.22 3.71 -21.65
N THR A 440 -15.69 3.01 -22.64
CA THR A 440 -15.25 1.61 -22.51
C THR A 440 -13.73 1.47 -22.52
N THR A 441 -13.00 2.56 -22.71
CA THR A 441 -11.54 2.60 -22.71
C THR A 441 -11.06 3.45 -21.55
N TYR A 442 -10.20 2.88 -20.71
CA TYR A 442 -9.69 3.56 -19.52
C TYR A 442 -8.18 3.70 -19.56
N ALA A 443 -7.69 4.90 -19.23
CA ALA A 443 -6.28 5.12 -18.95
C ALA A 443 -6.01 4.77 -17.48
N ILE A 444 -5.10 3.83 -17.23
CA ILE A 444 -4.70 3.40 -15.89
C ILE A 444 -3.24 3.75 -15.63
N ALA A 445 -2.87 3.80 -14.35
CA ALA A 445 -1.47 3.76 -13.99
C ALA A 445 -0.86 2.45 -14.53
N PRO A 446 0.41 2.45 -14.97
CA PRO A 446 1.09 1.23 -15.37
C PRO A 446 0.95 0.21 -14.26
N PRO A 447 0.51 -1.01 -14.59
CA PRO A 447 0.41 -2.04 -13.59
C PRO A 447 1.79 -2.19 -12.94
N MET A 448 1.85 -2.05 -11.62
CA MET A 448 3.07 -2.35 -10.89
C MET A 448 3.25 -3.86 -10.97
N MET A 449 3.99 -4.26 -11.99
CA MET A 449 4.62 -5.56 -12.08
C MET A 449 5.62 -5.54 -10.93
N GLY A 450 5.18 -6.05 -9.77
CA GLY A 450 5.98 -5.94 -8.55
C GLY A 450 7.41 -6.44 -8.82
N PRO A 451 8.43 -5.78 -8.27
CA PRO A 451 9.74 -6.39 -8.18
C PRO A 451 9.58 -7.52 -7.17
N PHE A 452 9.21 -8.71 -7.63
CA PHE A 452 9.60 -9.89 -6.87
C PHE A 452 11.13 -9.84 -6.86
N TYR A 453 11.67 -9.84 -5.65
CA TYR A 453 13.04 -9.51 -5.27
C TYR A 453 14.09 -10.42 -5.92
N ASP A 454 14.28 -10.31 -7.23
CA ASP A 454 15.49 -10.74 -7.90
C ASP A 454 16.39 -9.49 -7.97
N ASP A 455 16.89 -9.08 -6.79
CA ASP A 455 17.91 -8.02 -6.59
C ASP A 455 19.28 -8.42 -7.19
N ASP A 456 19.34 -9.63 -7.78
CA ASP A 456 20.56 -10.27 -8.24
C ASP A 456 20.56 -10.39 -9.77
N GLY A 457 20.81 -9.27 -10.45
CA GLY A 457 21.66 -9.28 -11.65
C GLY A 457 20.99 -9.12 -13.02
N ASP A 458 21.30 -7.99 -13.66
CA ASP A 458 21.68 -7.83 -15.08
C ASP A 458 20.90 -8.62 -16.15
N SER A 459 19.60 -8.89 -15.96
CA SER A 459 18.77 -9.36 -17.05
C SER A 459 18.28 -8.16 -17.88
N ASP A 460 19.13 -7.72 -18.81
CA ASP A 460 18.81 -6.75 -19.87
C ASP A 460 17.77 -7.27 -20.88
N ASN A 461 17.23 -8.47 -20.67
CA ASN A 461 16.05 -8.88 -21.40
C ASN A 461 14.86 -8.09 -20.86
N GLU A 462 14.43 -7.09 -21.62
CA GLU A 462 13.05 -6.57 -21.66
C GLU A 462 12.08 -7.71 -22.01
N GLU A 463 12.04 -8.77 -21.18
CA GLU A 463 10.91 -9.68 -21.12
C GLU A 463 9.73 -8.78 -20.79
N THR A 464 9.00 -8.45 -21.84
CA THR A 464 7.71 -7.81 -21.77
C THR A 464 6.85 -8.84 -21.07
N GLU A 465 6.91 -8.83 -19.74
CA GLU A 465 6.34 -9.85 -18.88
C GLU A 465 4.94 -10.16 -19.38
N ASP A 466 4.70 -11.44 -19.63
CA ASP A 466 3.60 -11.90 -20.46
C ASP A 466 2.24 -11.58 -19.85
N LEU A 467 1.69 -10.41 -20.21
CA LEU A 467 0.34 -9.97 -19.89
C LEU A 467 -0.72 -10.95 -20.38
N ALA A 468 -0.40 -11.87 -21.31
CA ALA A 468 -1.36 -12.86 -21.78
C ALA A 468 -1.83 -13.79 -20.66
N ASN A 469 -0.99 -14.06 -19.66
CA ASN A 469 -1.33 -14.94 -18.54
C ASN A 469 -1.88 -14.18 -17.32
N ALA A 470 -1.75 -12.85 -17.29
CA ALA A 470 -2.27 -12.03 -16.21
C ALA A 470 -3.79 -11.88 -16.25
N THR A 471 -4.37 -11.57 -15.09
CA THR A 471 -5.77 -11.18 -14.93
C THR A 471 -5.83 -9.80 -14.31
N ILE A 472 -6.40 -8.83 -15.03
CA ILE A 472 -6.51 -7.48 -14.49
C ILE A 472 -7.77 -7.34 -13.64
N MET A 473 -7.60 -7.04 -12.35
CA MET A 473 -8.69 -6.68 -11.45
C MET A 473 -8.93 -5.17 -11.50
N ILE A 474 -9.93 -4.77 -12.26
CA ILE A 474 -10.30 -3.37 -12.51
C ILE A 474 -11.26 -2.90 -11.42
N LEU A 475 -10.76 -2.03 -10.54
CA LEU A 475 -11.43 -1.44 -9.40
C LEU A 475 -12.04 -0.10 -9.84
N ARG A 476 -13.33 -0.07 -10.17
CA ARG A 476 -14.01 1.17 -10.58
C ARG A 476 -14.70 1.82 -9.39
N THR A 477 -14.34 3.06 -9.10
CA THR A 477 -14.97 3.87 -8.03
C THR A 477 -15.63 5.09 -8.66
N GLN A 478 -16.95 5.23 -8.48
CA GLN A 478 -17.65 6.43 -8.91
C GLN A 478 -17.28 7.62 -8.01
N CYS A 479 -17.02 8.77 -8.62
CA CYS A 479 -16.70 10.00 -7.89
C CYS A 479 -17.89 10.43 -7.02
N GLY A 480 -17.73 10.45 -5.70
CA GLY A 480 -18.80 10.85 -4.77
C GLY A 480 -19.26 12.31 -4.93
N GLY A 481 -18.46 13.16 -5.58
CA GLY A 481 -18.80 14.57 -5.84
C GLY A 481 -19.69 14.75 -7.07
N CYS A 482 -19.17 14.46 -8.27
CA CYS A 482 -19.90 14.72 -9.51
C CYS A 482 -20.92 13.62 -9.89
N CYS A 483 -20.81 12.40 -9.36
CA CYS A 483 -21.67 11.27 -9.76
C CYS A 483 -22.90 11.06 -8.87
N ALA A 484 -23.24 12.00 -7.98
CA ALA A 484 -24.35 11.83 -7.04
C ALA A 484 -25.71 11.57 -7.71
N SER A 485 -25.92 12.05 -8.94
CA SER A 485 -27.15 11.85 -9.71
C SER A 485 -27.20 10.56 -10.53
N LEU A 486 -26.10 9.80 -10.61
CA LEU A 486 -25.96 8.64 -11.50
C LEU A 486 -25.85 7.30 -10.76
N GLN A 487 -26.15 7.27 -9.46
CA GLN A 487 -25.92 6.09 -8.61
C GLN A 487 -26.61 4.81 -9.09
N ASP A 488 -27.76 4.93 -9.77
CA ASP A 488 -28.55 3.78 -10.24
C ASP A 488 -28.22 3.35 -11.67
N ARG A 489 -27.33 4.06 -12.38
CA ARG A 489 -27.00 3.72 -13.78
C ARG A 489 -25.87 2.70 -13.80
N ALA A 490 -26.10 1.57 -14.46
CA ALA A 490 -25.06 0.56 -14.69
C ALA A 490 -23.96 1.11 -15.61
N LEU A 491 -22.70 0.89 -15.23
CA LEU A 491 -21.55 1.28 -16.03
C LEU A 491 -21.33 0.28 -17.18
N PRO A 492 -20.98 0.75 -18.39
CA PRO A 492 -20.71 -0.15 -19.51
C PRO A 492 -19.51 -1.05 -19.20
N THR A 493 -19.47 -2.25 -19.78
CA THR A 493 -18.33 -3.14 -19.63
C THR A 493 -17.09 -2.54 -20.31
N PRO A 494 -15.95 -2.44 -19.60
CA PRO A 494 -14.69 -2.03 -20.20
C PRO A 494 -14.29 -2.95 -21.36
N LYS A 495 -13.73 -2.38 -22.43
CA LYS A 495 -13.22 -3.08 -23.61
C LYS A 495 -11.71 -2.95 -23.76
N GLU A 496 -11.12 -1.89 -23.23
CA GLU A 496 -9.70 -1.62 -23.38
C GLU A 496 -9.14 -0.89 -22.16
N LEU A 497 -7.95 -1.29 -21.74
CA LEU A 497 -7.11 -0.53 -20.82
C LEU A 497 -5.93 0.03 -21.57
N THR A 498 -5.54 1.25 -21.27
CA THR A 498 -4.35 1.88 -21.81
C THR A 498 -3.51 2.39 -20.66
N TRP A 499 -2.19 2.28 -20.75
CA TRP A 499 -1.29 2.94 -19.82
C TRP A 499 -0.05 3.40 -20.56
N ARG A 500 0.56 4.48 -20.08
CA ARG A 500 1.84 4.96 -20.60
C ARG A 500 2.92 4.26 -19.81
N ASN A 501 3.80 3.51 -20.47
CA ASN A 501 4.92 2.86 -19.78
C ASN A 501 5.69 3.94 -19.01
N SER A 502 5.66 3.90 -17.68
CA SER A 502 6.22 4.97 -16.84
C SER A 502 7.73 4.82 -16.72
N LYS A 503 8.44 4.64 -17.85
CA LYS A 503 9.87 4.97 -17.86
C LYS A 503 9.93 6.44 -17.43
N ASN A 504 10.50 6.69 -16.25
CA ASN A 504 10.67 8.03 -15.71
C ASN A 504 11.63 8.75 -16.65
N THR A 505 11.10 9.30 -17.74
CA THR A 505 11.90 10.02 -18.72
C THR A 505 12.50 11.23 -17.99
N PRO A 506 13.82 11.28 -17.79
CA PRO A 506 14.45 12.44 -17.19
C PRO A 506 14.16 13.64 -18.10
N ASP A 507 14.01 14.83 -17.53
CA ASP A 507 13.86 16.08 -18.26
C ASP A 507 15.14 16.91 -18.25
N SER A 508 16.23 16.36 -17.70
CA SER A 508 17.51 17.04 -17.51
C SER A 508 18.70 16.25 -18.06
N CYS A 509 19.76 16.97 -18.41
CA CYS A 509 21.01 16.39 -18.92
C CYS A 509 21.64 15.47 -17.86
N PRO A 510 22.01 14.21 -18.18
CA PRO A 510 22.61 13.30 -17.21
C PRO A 510 23.94 13.77 -16.61
N LEU A 511 24.68 14.64 -17.32
CA LEU A 511 26.00 15.11 -16.88
C LEU A 511 25.96 16.42 -16.08
N CYS A 512 25.09 17.37 -16.45
CA CYS A 512 25.07 18.70 -15.82
C CYS A 512 23.72 19.09 -15.21
N HIS A 513 22.72 18.21 -15.30
CA HIS A 513 21.38 18.40 -14.78
C HIS A 513 20.65 19.65 -15.30
N LYS A 514 21.14 20.31 -16.36
CA LYS A 514 20.37 21.36 -17.03
C LYS A 514 19.08 20.78 -17.61
N VAL A 515 17.95 21.44 -17.37
CA VAL A 515 16.66 21.05 -17.91
C VAL A 515 16.73 21.14 -19.45
N LEU A 516 16.44 20.03 -20.11
CA LEU A 516 16.48 19.90 -21.56
C LEU A 516 15.13 20.30 -22.16
N PHE A 517 14.01 19.91 -21.56
CA PHE A 517 12.68 20.31 -22.00
C PHE A 517 11.73 20.53 -20.83
N LYS A 518 10.67 21.30 -21.05
CA LYS A 518 9.61 21.46 -20.06
C LYS A 518 8.76 20.19 -19.99
N LYS A 519 8.73 19.54 -18.83
CA LYS A 519 7.81 18.44 -18.56
C LYS A 519 6.38 18.95 -18.77
N ALA A 520 5.56 18.22 -19.53
CA ALA A 520 4.15 18.53 -19.61
C ALA A 520 3.60 18.53 -18.19
N ALA A 521 3.00 19.64 -17.74
CA ALA A 521 2.35 19.70 -16.44
C ALA A 521 1.30 18.58 -16.43
N GLY A 522 1.55 17.54 -15.62
CA GLY A 522 0.60 16.43 -15.48
C GLY A 522 -0.75 17.02 -15.09
N ARG A 523 -1.73 16.88 -15.98
CA ARG A 523 -3.12 17.22 -15.68
C ARG A 523 -3.77 16.05 -14.97
#